data_AF-A0A7X8CY32-F1
#
_entry.id   AF-A0A7X8CY32-F1
#
_cell.length_a   1.000
_cell.length_b   1.000
_cell.length_c   1.000
_cell.angle_alpha   90.00
_cell.angle_beta   90.00
_cell.angle_gamma   90.00
#
_symmetry.space_group_name_H-M   'P 1'
#
loop_
_entity.id
_entity.type
_entity.pdbx_description
1 polymer ?
#
loop_
_entity_poly.entity_id
_entity_poly.type
_entity_poly.pdbx_seq_one_letter_code
_entity_poly.pdbx_strand_id
1 'polypeptide(L)'
;MTVAVVAGSESTARVLVRQLAEYVEGRAELVPYWVDEGLTEPPEADLVVLSSDLVRKELAASGLLPRRSEHLVVRRIVDCEALERVVALPPGLPVLFVNDRPETARDCVDSLRDLGLDGVKWLPWNPLDPPPPPEYRIA
;
A
#
# COMPACT_ATOMS: atom_id res chain seq x y z
N MET A 1 -9.83 -12.06 19.69
CA MET A 1 -10.07 -10.85 18.90
C MET A 1 -9.85 -11.22 17.45
N THR A 2 -10.78 -10.87 16.57
CA THR A 2 -10.64 -11.04 15.12
C THR A 2 -10.33 -9.70 14.48
N VAL A 3 -9.41 -9.69 13.51
CA VAL A 3 -9.00 -8.50 12.77
C VAL A 3 -9.17 -8.78 11.28
N ALA A 4 -10.05 -8.02 10.63
CA ALA A 4 -10.18 -8.06 9.19
C ALA A 4 -9.10 -7.18 8.56
N VAL A 5 -8.30 -7.75 7.64
CA VAL A 5 -7.30 -7.03 6.85
C VAL A 5 -7.83 -6.91 5.44
N VAL A 6 -8.23 -5.70 5.03
CA VAL A 6 -8.85 -5.44 3.73
C VAL A 6 -7.88 -4.70 2.81
N ALA A 7 -7.64 -5.27 1.64
CA ALA A 7 -6.77 -4.70 0.61
C ALA A 7 -7.47 -4.58 -0.76
N GLY A 8 -6.78 -3.96 -1.72
CA GLY A 8 -7.19 -3.93 -3.14
C GLY A 8 -7.33 -5.35 -3.70
N SER A 9 -6.19 -6.04 -3.76
CA SER A 9 -6.06 -7.38 -4.33
C SER A 9 -5.85 -8.47 -3.29
N GLU A 10 -6.15 -9.72 -3.67
CA GLU A 10 -5.87 -10.92 -2.86
C GLU A 10 -4.38 -11.01 -2.49
N SER A 11 -3.49 -10.77 -3.47
CA SER A 11 -2.04 -10.83 -3.27
C SER A 11 -1.58 -9.84 -2.19
N THR A 12 -2.12 -8.62 -2.20
CA THR A 12 -1.81 -7.59 -1.20
C THR A 12 -2.34 -8.00 0.17
N ALA A 13 -3.58 -8.49 0.26
CA ALA A 13 -4.17 -8.93 1.51
C ALA A 13 -3.35 -10.05 2.17
N ARG A 14 -2.90 -11.04 1.38
CA ARG A 14 -2.07 -12.15 1.87
C ARG A 14 -0.70 -11.68 2.38
N VAL A 15 -0.05 -10.77 1.68
CA VAL A 15 1.23 -10.18 2.13
C VAL A 15 1.05 -9.44 3.44
N LEU A 16 0.02 -8.60 3.56
CA LEU A 16 -0.25 -7.83 4.78
C LEU A 16 -0.57 -8.73 5.97
N VAL A 17 -1.39 -9.78 5.78
CA VAL A 17 -1.67 -10.76 6.83
C VAL A 17 -0.40 -11.45 7.30
N ARG A 18 0.46 -11.88 6.37
CA ARG A 18 1.74 -12.50 6.72
C ARG A 18 2.64 -11.56 7.53
N GLN A 19 2.78 -10.31 7.09
CA GLN A 19 3.58 -9.30 7.80
C GLN A 19 3.02 -9.00 9.19
N LEU A 20 1.70 -8.86 9.32
CA LEU A 20 1.07 -8.57 10.60
C LEU A 20 1.10 -9.76 11.56
N ALA A 21 1.01 -11.00 11.05
CA ALA A 21 0.99 -12.20 11.87
C ALA A 21 2.21 -12.30 12.78
N GLU A 22 3.39 -11.88 12.30
CA GLU A 22 4.63 -11.86 13.08
C GLU A 22 4.55 -10.96 14.33
N TYR A 23 3.71 -9.91 14.31
CA TYR A 23 3.54 -8.97 15.42
C TYR A 23 2.39 -9.33 16.36
N VAL A 24 1.38 -10.05 15.87
CA VAL A 24 0.13 -10.33 16.63
C VAL A 24 -0.07 -11.81 16.96
N GLU A 25 0.95 -12.64 16.75
CA GLU A 25 0.91 -14.07 17.01
C GLU A 25 0.39 -14.38 18.43
N GLY A 26 -0.65 -15.22 18.50
CA GLY A 26 -1.31 -15.61 19.75
C GLY A 26 -2.20 -14.52 20.40
N ARG A 27 -2.36 -13.35 19.79
CA ARG A 27 -3.17 -12.23 20.32
C ARG A 27 -4.40 -11.91 19.49
N ALA A 28 -4.33 -12.08 18.18
CA ALA A 28 -5.43 -11.84 17.26
C ALA A 28 -5.46 -12.84 16.12
N GLU A 29 -6.66 -13.16 15.64
CA GLU A 29 -6.87 -13.91 14.40
C GLU A 29 -7.00 -12.93 13.23
N LEU A 30 -6.16 -13.07 12.21
CA LEU A 30 -6.14 -12.20 11.04
C LEU A 30 -6.95 -12.84 9.90
N VAL A 31 -7.95 -12.13 9.38
CA VAL A 31 -8.81 -12.58 8.29
C VAL A 31 -8.62 -11.68 7.06
N PRO A 32 -8.11 -12.19 5.93
CA PRO A 32 -7.89 -11.39 4.72
C PRO A 32 -9.18 -11.16 3.93
N TYR A 33 -9.33 -9.95 3.40
CA TYR A 33 -10.39 -9.54 2.46
C TYR A 33 -9.79 -8.71 1.31
N TRP A 34 -10.39 -8.75 0.13
CA TRP A 34 -9.98 -7.96 -1.02
C TRP A 34 -11.18 -7.43 -1.81
N VAL A 35 -11.05 -6.23 -2.39
CA VAL A 35 -12.15 -5.52 -3.07
C VAL A 35 -12.19 -5.76 -4.58
N ASP A 36 -11.07 -6.12 -5.22
CA ASP A 36 -10.96 -6.24 -6.68
C ASP A 36 -11.93 -7.28 -7.28
N GLU A 37 -12.29 -8.32 -6.53
CA GLU A 37 -13.24 -9.37 -6.97
C GLU A 37 -14.69 -9.09 -6.53
N GLY A 38 -14.93 -7.94 -5.89
CA GLY A 38 -16.24 -7.54 -5.40
C GLY A 38 -16.61 -8.24 -4.10
N LEU A 39 -16.47 -7.53 -2.97
CA LEU A 39 -17.07 -7.98 -1.71
C LEU A 39 -18.58 -7.86 -1.81
N THR A 40 -19.29 -8.91 -1.37
CA THR A 40 -20.76 -8.92 -1.30
C THR A 40 -21.28 -8.57 0.09
N GLU A 41 -20.44 -8.75 1.10
CA GLU A 41 -20.78 -8.57 2.51
C GLU A 41 -19.67 -7.75 3.21
N PRO A 42 -20.04 -6.94 4.22
CA PRO A 42 -19.05 -6.19 4.99
C PRO A 42 -18.15 -7.16 5.79
N PRO A 43 -16.85 -6.87 5.94
CA PRO A 43 -15.98 -7.67 6.80
C PRO A 43 -16.49 -7.70 8.24
N GLU A 44 -16.68 -8.89 8.80
CA GLU A 44 -17.09 -9.08 10.20
C GLU A 44 -15.86 -9.32 11.08
N ALA A 45 -15.49 -8.33 11.88
CA ALA A 45 -14.38 -8.41 12.82
C ALA A 45 -14.51 -7.38 13.95
N ASP A 46 -13.77 -7.61 15.04
CA ASP A 46 -13.65 -6.65 16.15
C ASP A 46 -12.94 -5.35 15.70
N LEU A 47 -11.95 -5.49 14.80
CA LEU A 47 -11.19 -4.39 14.19
C LEU A 47 -11.06 -4.60 12.69
N VAL A 48 -11.21 -3.53 11.91
CA VAL A 48 -11.00 -3.55 10.46
C VAL A 48 -9.81 -2.68 10.08
N VAL A 49 -8.78 -3.31 9.52
CA VAL A 49 -7.56 -2.67 9.03
C VAL A 49 -7.65 -2.54 7.51
N LEU A 50 -7.60 -1.30 7.01
CA LEU A 50 -7.76 -0.97 5.60
C LEU A 50 -6.40 -0.57 5.01
N SER A 51 -5.96 -1.24 3.93
CA SER A 51 -4.62 -1.04 3.36
C SER A 51 -4.36 0.36 2.78
N SER A 52 -5.43 1.12 2.51
CA SER A 52 -5.35 2.47 1.97
C SER A 52 -6.68 3.22 2.12
N ASP A 53 -6.63 4.54 1.98
CA ASP A 53 -7.81 5.39 1.89
C ASP A 53 -8.69 5.06 0.66
N LEU A 54 -8.09 4.51 -0.40
CA LEU A 54 -8.82 4.08 -1.59
C LEU A 54 -9.77 2.92 -1.26
N VAL A 55 -9.28 1.87 -0.58
CA VAL A 55 -10.10 0.74 -0.13
C VAL A 55 -11.22 1.21 0.80
N ARG A 56 -10.94 2.18 1.69
CA ARG A 56 -11.98 2.79 2.54
C ARG A 56 -13.08 3.44 1.69
N LYS A 57 -12.70 4.23 0.68
CA LYS A 57 -13.64 4.93 -0.20
C LYS A 57 -14.48 3.95 -1.02
N GLU A 58 -13.87 2.88 -1.53
CA GLU A 58 -14.57 1.83 -2.29
C GLU A 58 -15.60 1.09 -1.43
N LEU A 59 -15.21 0.64 -0.23
CA LEU A 59 -16.16 0.02 0.71
C LEU A 59 -17.29 0.98 1.11
N ALA A 60 -16.99 2.25 1.33
CA ALA A 60 -18.00 3.26 1.65
C ALA A 60 -18.98 3.48 0.49
N ALA A 61 -18.47 3.56 -0.75
CA ALA A 61 -19.29 3.71 -1.95
C ALA A 61 -20.20 2.50 -2.19
N SER A 62 -19.72 1.28 -1.87
CA SER A 62 -20.51 0.05 -1.95
C SER A 62 -21.41 -0.19 -0.73
N GLY A 63 -21.40 0.67 0.29
CA GLY A 63 -22.18 0.49 1.52
C GLY A 63 -21.69 -0.66 2.42
N LEU A 64 -20.50 -1.18 2.16
CA LEU A 64 -19.88 -2.32 2.84
C LEU A 64 -18.87 -1.91 3.90
N LEU A 65 -18.65 -0.61 4.10
CA LEU A 65 -17.84 -0.14 5.21
C LEU A 65 -18.55 -0.53 6.52
N PRO A 66 -17.94 -1.37 7.38
CA PRO A 66 -18.58 -1.78 8.63
C PRO A 66 -18.97 -0.54 9.45
N ARG A 67 -20.08 -0.60 10.19
CA ARG A 67 -20.55 0.55 11.00
C ARG A 67 -20.30 0.40 12.49
N ARG A 68 -19.99 -0.83 12.92
CA ARG A 68 -19.89 -1.21 14.34
C ARG A 68 -18.48 -1.59 14.76
N SER A 69 -17.55 -1.70 13.82
CA SER A 69 -16.16 -2.04 14.08
C SER A 69 -15.32 -0.76 14.13
N GLU A 70 -14.22 -0.76 14.88
CA GLU A 70 -13.22 0.29 14.70
C GLU A 70 -12.50 0.10 13.35
N HIS A 71 -12.15 1.21 12.69
CA HIS A 71 -11.46 1.18 11.40
C HIS A 71 -10.14 1.91 11.49
N LEU A 72 -9.08 1.24 11.08
CA LEU A 72 -7.76 1.83 10.98
C LEU A 72 -7.32 1.81 9.52
N VAL A 73 -7.14 3.00 8.93
CA VAL A 73 -6.51 3.11 7.62
C VAL A 73 -5.01 3.17 7.82
N VAL A 74 -4.32 2.12 7.39
CA VAL A 74 -2.86 2.06 7.48
C VAL A 74 -2.24 2.78 6.29
N ARG A 75 -1.17 3.52 6.57
CA ARG A 75 -0.22 3.93 5.54
C ARG A 75 0.77 2.80 5.33
N ARG A 76 0.85 2.27 4.11
CA ARG A 76 1.86 1.29 3.72
C ARG A 76 3.24 1.94 3.87
N ILE A 77 4.12 1.31 4.65
CA ILE A 77 5.53 1.68 4.74
C ILE A 77 6.28 0.88 3.69
N VAL A 78 7.29 1.48 3.07
CA VAL A 78 8.14 0.83 2.07
C VAL A 78 8.83 -0.38 2.70
N ASP A 79 8.84 -1.50 1.98
CA ASP A 79 9.56 -2.72 2.38
C ASP A 79 11.03 -2.40 2.65
N CYS A 80 11.51 -2.64 3.88
CA CYS A 80 12.87 -2.32 4.31
C CYS A 80 13.95 -3.05 3.48
N GLU A 81 13.68 -4.28 3.02
CA GLU A 81 14.64 -5.05 2.21
C GLU A 81 14.73 -4.48 0.78
N ALA A 82 13.63 -3.91 0.28
CA ALA A 82 13.65 -3.13 -0.95
C ALA A 82 14.29 -1.74 -0.73
N LEU A 83 14.11 -1.16 0.46
CA LEU A 83 14.64 0.16 0.82
C LEU A 83 16.17 0.19 0.80
N GLU A 84 16.85 -0.87 1.23
CA GLU A 84 18.32 -0.95 1.16
C GLU A 84 18.86 -0.76 -0.26
N ARG A 85 18.18 -1.31 -1.27
CA ARG A 85 18.55 -1.14 -2.69
C ARG A 85 18.35 0.29 -3.16
N VAL A 86 17.30 0.95 -2.67
CA VAL A 86 17.02 2.36 -2.96
C VAL A 86 18.05 3.27 -2.28
N VAL A 87 18.42 2.99 -1.03
CA VAL A 87 19.45 3.73 -0.28
C VAL A 87 20.82 3.63 -0.98
N ALA A 88 21.12 2.49 -1.61
CA ALA A 88 22.38 2.26 -2.32
C ALA A 88 22.49 3.02 -3.66
N LEU A 89 21.43 3.71 -4.11
CA LEU A 89 21.46 4.42 -5.39
C LEU A 89 22.45 5.60 -5.37
N PRO A 90 23.22 5.80 -6.45
CA PRO A 90 24.15 6.93 -6.55
C PRO A 90 23.43 8.28 -6.45
N PRO A 91 23.98 9.26 -5.70
CA PRO A 91 23.43 10.60 -5.64
C PRO A 91 23.28 11.26 -7.01
N GLY A 92 22.18 11.97 -7.21
CA GLY A 92 21.86 12.69 -8.44
C GLY A 92 21.36 11.84 -9.60
N LEU A 93 21.27 10.50 -9.43
CA LEU A 93 20.76 9.59 -10.45
C LEU A 93 19.29 9.93 -10.78
N PRO A 94 18.91 10.02 -12.06
CA PRO A 94 17.50 10.09 -12.48
C PRO A 94 16.83 8.73 -12.34
N VAL A 95 15.80 8.65 -11.50
CA VAL A 95 15.17 7.41 -11.09
C VAL A 95 13.66 7.49 -11.30
N LEU A 96 13.13 6.53 -12.05
CA LEU A 96 11.72 6.37 -12.36
C LEU A 96 11.07 5.44 -11.34
N PHE A 97 10.12 5.95 -10.55
CA PHE A 97 9.32 5.16 -9.64
C PHE A 97 8.00 4.77 -10.32
N VAL A 98 7.84 3.49 -10.64
CA VAL A 98 6.68 3.00 -11.41
C VAL A 98 5.61 2.43 -10.50
N ASN A 99 4.36 2.87 -10.67
CA ASN A 99 3.22 2.30 -9.96
C ASN A 99 1.97 2.21 -10.86
N ASP A 100 1.02 1.34 -10.54
CA ASP A 100 -0.21 1.09 -11.33
C ASP A 100 -1.24 2.22 -11.21
N ARG A 101 -1.10 3.14 -10.25
CA ARG A 101 -1.89 4.37 -10.16
C ARG A 101 -1.02 5.63 -9.99
N PRO A 102 -1.34 6.76 -10.69
CA PRO A 102 -0.58 8.01 -10.56
C PRO A 102 -0.53 8.57 -9.15
N GLU A 103 -1.63 8.47 -8.38
CA GLU A 103 -1.69 8.95 -7.00
C GLU A 103 -0.76 8.13 -6.10
N THR A 104 -0.75 6.81 -6.30
CA THR A 104 0.10 5.91 -5.51
C THR A 104 1.58 6.10 -5.84
N ALA A 105 1.94 6.34 -7.11
CA ALA A 105 3.30 6.68 -7.49
C ALA A 105 3.79 7.94 -6.76
N ARG A 106 2.96 8.98 -6.69
CA ARG A 106 3.28 10.24 -6.01
C ARG A 106 3.41 10.04 -4.49
N ASP A 107 2.42 9.40 -3.87
CA ASP A 107 2.42 9.13 -2.43
C ASP A 107 3.65 8.33 -1.98
N CYS A 108 4.08 7.35 -2.78
CA CYS A 108 5.28 6.57 -2.50
C CYS A 108 6.56 7.40 -2.62
N VAL A 109 6.70 8.21 -3.67
CA VAL A 109 7.86 9.09 -3.84
C VAL A 109 7.95 10.11 -2.71
N ASP A 110 6.82 10.68 -2.28
CA ASP A 110 6.79 11.62 -1.16
C ASP A 110 7.15 10.92 0.16
N SER A 111 6.69 9.69 0.36
CA SER A 111 7.10 8.88 1.52
C SER A 111 8.61 8.59 1.54
N LEU A 112 9.23 8.31 0.38
CA LEU A 112 10.68 8.13 0.28
C LEU A 112 11.44 9.42 0.63
N ARG A 113 10.95 10.58 0.17
CA ARG A 113 11.53 11.89 0.51
C ARG A 113 11.41 12.19 2.01
N ASP A 114 10.26 11.91 2.63
CA ASP A 114 10.04 12.09 4.05
C ASP A 114 10.97 11.21 4.91
N LEU A 115 11.40 10.07 4.38
CA LEU A 115 12.40 9.18 4.99
C LEU A 115 13.86 9.66 4.80
N GLY A 116 14.08 10.78 4.08
CA GLY A 116 15.40 11.32 3.79
C GLY A 116 16.09 10.71 2.56
N LEU A 117 15.34 10.03 1.69
CA LEU A 117 15.87 9.45 0.45
C LEU A 117 15.70 10.42 -0.72
N ASP A 118 16.13 11.66 -0.55
CA ASP A 118 16.06 12.73 -1.54
C ASP A 118 17.36 12.89 -2.36
N GLY A 119 18.34 12.02 -2.12
CA GLY A 119 19.63 12.01 -2.81
C GLY A 119 19.55 11.70 -4.31
N VAL A 120 18.42 11.19 -4.82
CA VAL A 120 18.19 10.88 -6.25
C VAL A 120 17.08 11.76 -6.83
N LYS A 121 17.03 11.86 -8.16
CA LYS A 121 16.00 12.62 -8.87
C LYS A 121 14.81 11.70 -9.19
N TRP A 122 13.89 11.60 -8.23
CA TRP A 122 12.66 10.82 -8.37
C TRP A 122 11.70 11.40 -9.41
N LEU A 123 11.21 10.54 -10.30
CA LEU A 123 10.06 10.78 -11.16
C LEU A 123 8.99 9.72 -10.88
N PRO A 124 7.87 10.05 -10.21
CA PRO A 124 6.72 9.16 -10.10
C PRO A 124 6.09 8.99 -11.49
N TRP A 125 5.80 7.74 -11.87
CA TRP A 125 5.30 7.42 -13.20
C TRP A 125 4.33 6.25 -13.18
N ASN A 126 3.32 6.32 -14.03
CA ASN A 126 2.35 5.28 -14.27
C ASN A 126 2.39 4.78 -15.72
N PRO A 127 2.11 3.49 -16.01
CA PRO A 127 2.05 2.98 -17.38
C PRO A 127 1.11 3.70 -18.36
N LEU A 128 0.16 4.48 -17.84
CA LEU A 128 -0.77 5.31 -18.63
C LEU A 128 -0.27 6.76 -18.82
N ASP A 129 0.79 7.16 -18.12
CA ASP A 129 1.41 8.47 -18.31
C ASP A 129 2.16 8.53 -19.65
N PRO A 130 2.42 9.75 -20.19
CA PRO A 130 3.31 9.92 -21.32
C PRO A 130 4.68 9.27 -21.07
N PRO A 131 5.39 8.83 -22.13
CA PRO A 131 6.71 8.22 -22.00
C PRO A 131 7.65 9.09 -21.15
N PRO A 132 8.39 8.48 -20.19
CA PRO A 132 9.31 9.22 -19.35
C PRO A 132 10.51 9.70 -20.18
N PRO A 133 11.19 10.78 -19.75
CA PRO A 133 12.41 11.22 -20.40
C PRO A 133 13.49 10.11 -20.40
N PRO A 134 14.27 9.96 -21.47
CA PRO A 134 15.19 8.82 -21.66
C PRO A 134 16.33 8.77 -20.62
N GLU A 135 16.59 9.85 -19.90
CA GLU A 135 17.57 9.89 -18.83
C GLU A 135 17.15 9.13 -17.56
N TYR A 136 15.85 8.85 -17.39
CA TYR A 136 15.34 8.14 -16.22
C TYR A 136 15.49 6.63 -16.34
N ARG A 137 16.00 6.00 -15.28
CA ARG A 137 16.11 4.54 -15.16
C ARG A 137 15.05 4.02 -14.21
N ILE A 138 14.46 2.86 -14.50
CA ILE A 138 13.53 2.19 -13.58
C ILE A 138 14.28 1.82 -12.30
N ALA A 139 13.72 2.21 -11.16
CA ALA A 139 14.21 1.90 -9.81
C ALA A 139 14.02 0.43 -9.45
#